data_AF-A0A2V6IU97-F1
#
_entry.id   AF-A0A2V6IU97-F1
#
_cell.length_a   1.000
_cell.length_b   1.000
_cell.length_c   1.000
_cell.angle_alpha   90.00
_cell.angle_beta   90.00
_cell.angle_gamma   90.00
#
_symmetry.space_group_name_H-M   'P 1'
#
loop_
_entity.id
_entity.type
_entity.pdbx_description
1 polymer ?
#
loop_
_entity_poly.entity_id
_entity_poly.type
_entity_poly.pdbx_seq_one_letter_code
_entity_poly.pdbx_strand_id
1 'polypeptide(L)'
;TGSNNIDIGNQGVAAEANTIRIGTVGTQTKTFIAGIHGAIASGGAAVFVNSAGQLGTLTSSARFKEAIKPMNKSSEAILALKPVTFRYKQEVSPDLVARDEKGQVYTVRYEAVNAMLLNEFLKEHRKVETLEGTVQQQQKQIEALAAGLQKVTARVELSNEVRRVANDQ
;
A
#
# COMPACT_ATOMS: atom_id res chain seq x y z
N THR A 1 39.87 13.41 25.29
CA THR A 1 38.57 13.86 25.81
C THR A 1 37.73 14.33 24.65
N GLY A 2 36.45 13.99 24.64
CA GLY A 2 35.51 14.55 23.67
C GLY A 2 34.73 15.70 24.27
N SER A 3 34.03 16.48 23.44
CA SER A 3 33.33 17.70 23.85
C SER A 3 31.86 17.66 23.45
N ASN A 4 31.03 18.42 24.16
CA ASN A 4 29.58 18.59 23.89
C ASN A 4 28.75 17.30 24.02
N ASN A 5 29.15 16.35 24.86
CA ASN A 5 28.32 15.18 25.16
C ASN A 5 27.40 15.43 26.33
N ILE A 6 26.28 14.71 26.34
CA ILE A 6 25.37 14.61 27.48
C ILE A 6 25.19 13.14 27.78
N ASP A 7 25.81 12.67 28.86
CA ASP A 7 25.74 11.30 29.33
C ASP A 7 24.93 11.23 30.63
N ILE A 8 23.74 10.61 30.57
CA ILE A 8 22.85 10.44 31.72
C ILE A 8 22.80 8.97 32.08
N GLY A 9 23.43 8.57 33.18
CA GLY A 9 23.53 7.16 33.58
C GLY A 9 24.26 6.30 32.54
N ASN A 10 25.21 6.89 31.81
CA ASN A 10 26.04 6.27 30.79
C ASN A 10 27.52 6.65 31.02
N GLN A 11 28.45 5.77 30.66
CA GLN A 11 29.90 6.00 30.81
C GLN A 11 30.50 6.83 29.66
N GLY A 12 29.71 7.15 28.64
CA GLY A 12 30.16 7.79 27.41
C GLY A 12 31.05 6.87 26.56
N VAL A 13 31.54 7.43 25.46
CA VAL A 13 32.56 6.79 24.62
C VAL A 13 33.80 7.70 24.55
N ALA A 14 34.99 7.11 24.70
CA ALA A 14 36.23 7.88 24.64
C ALA A 14 36.38 8.57 23.27
N ALA A 15 36.73 9.86 23.30
CA ALA A 15 36.87 10.74 22.13
C ALA A 15 35.59 10.97 21.30
N GLU A 16 34.42 10.51 21.77
CA GLU A 16 33.14 10.86 21.17
C GLU A 16 32.79 12.33 21.43
N ALA A 17 32.14 13.00 20.48
CA ALA A 17 31.71 14.38 20.63
C ALA A 17 30.27 14.57 20.13
N ASN A 18 29.62 15.63 20.62
CA ASN A 18 28.27 16.06 20.20
C ASN A 18 27.20 14.96 20.31
N THR A 19 27.32 14.05 21.28
CA THR A 19 26.44 12.89 21.41
C THR A 19 25.66 12.89 22.72
N ILE A 20 24.39 12.50 22.66
CA ILE A 20 23.55 12.28 23.84
C ILE A 20 23.40 10.78 24.05
N ARG A 21 23.70 10.30 25.26
CA ARG A 21 23.48 8.91 25.70
C ARG A 21 22.68 8.89 26.99
N ILE A 22 21.64 8.05 27.02
CA ILE A 22 20.77 7.91 28.19
C ILE A 22 20.67 6.43 28.55
N GLY A 23 21.12 6.08 29.75
CA GLY A 23 21.18 4.70 30.25
C GLY A 23 22.34 3.90 29.65
N THR A 24 22.54 2.69 30.17
CA THR A 24 23.58 1.75 29.75
C THR A 24 22.96 0.55 29.04
N VAL A 25 23.54 0.17 27.90
CA VAL A 25 23.05 -0.95 27.07
C VAL A 25 22.97 -2.22 27.92
N GLY A 26 21.83 -2.91 27.84
CA GLY A 26 21.58 -4.16 28.57
C GLY A 26 21.20 -3.98 30.05
N THR A 27 21.20 -2.77 30.60
CA THR A 27 20.80 -2.50 31.99
C THR A 27 19.34 -2.04 32.07
N GLN A 28 19.01 -0.93 31.41
CA GLN A 28 17.64 -0.42 31.36
C GLN A 28 16.85 -1.12 30.26
N THR A 29 15.70 -1.68 30.61
CA THR A 29 14.82 -2.39 29.67
C THR A 29 13.59 -1.58 29.26
N LYS A 30 13.38 -0.40 29.86
CA LYS A 30 12.27 0.50 29.61
C LYS A 30 12.72 1.95 29.81
N THR A 31 12.18 2.87 29.00
CA THR A 31 12.44 4.30 29.10
C THR A 31 11.11 5.05 29.15
N PHE A 32 10.93 5.89 30.17
CA PHE A 32 9.74 6.74 30.33
C PHE A 32 10.17 8.20 30.26
N ILE A 33 9.58 8.96 29.33
CA ILE A 33 9.86 10.39 29.15
C ILE A 33 8.53 11.14 29.26
N ALA A 34 8.40 11.98 30.28
CA ALA A 34 7.21 12.78 30.51
C ALA A 34 6.98 13.76 29.34
N GLY A 35 5.72 14.01 29.02
CA GLY A 35 5.34 14.95 27.95
C GLY A 35 5.40 14.38 26.52
N ILE A 36 5.82 13.13 26.32
CA ILE A 36 5.75 12.47 25.01
C ILE A 36 4.38 11.83 24.78
N HIS A 37 3.89 11.04 25.73
CA HIS A 37 2.64 10.31 25.57
C HIS A 37 1.44 11.28 25.55
N GLY A 38 0.63 11.22 24.49
CA GLY A 38 -0.55 12.06 24.31
C GLY A 38 -0.28 13.46 23.71
N ALA A 39 0.99 13.88 23.59
CA ALA A 39 1.33 15.16 22.98
C ALA A 39 1.35 15.07 21.45
N ILE A 40 0.72 16.04 20.76
CA ILE A 40 0.83 16.16 19.31
C ILE A 40 2.00 17.07 18.95
N ALA A 41 2.97 16.53 18.22
CA ALA A 41 3.99 17.32 17.55
C ALA A 41 3.50 17.73 16.14
N SER A 42 2.80 18.87 16.04
CA SER A 42 2.36 19.41 14.75
C SER A 42 3.58 19.76 13.88
N GLY A 43 3.60 19.31 12.62
CA GLY A 43 4.72 19.52 11.71
C GLY A 43 5.97 18.68 11.99
N GLY A 44 5.91 17.72 12.92
CA GLY A 44 7.02 16.83 13.25
C GLY A 44 7.25 15.73 12.21
N ALA A 45 8.50 15.24 12.12
CA ALA A 45 8.84 14.04 11.36
C ALA A 45 8.81 12.80 12.26
N ALA A 46 8.38 11.66 11.71
CA ALA A 46 8.42 10.39 12.43
C ALA A 46 9.87 10.00 12.76
N VAL A 47 10.10 9.62 14.02
CA VAL A 47 11.39 9.18 14.53
C VAL A 47 11.45 7.65 14.54
N PHE A 48 12.58 7.09 14.13
CA PHE A 48 12.87 5.66 14.13
C PHE A 48 14.13 5.37 14.94
N VAL A 49 14.29 4.11 15.34
CA VAL A 49 15.48 3.61 16.03
C VAL A 49 16.22 2.67 15.08
N ASN A 50 17.51 2.91 14.84
CA ASN A 50 18.34 2.00 14.05
C ASN A 50 18.90 0.85 14.92
N SER A 51 19.65 -0.08 14.30
CA SER A 51 20.24 -1.23 14.99
C SER A 51 21.25 -0.86 16.08
N ALA A 52 21.83 0.34 16.03
CA ALA A 52 22.72 0.87 17.06
C ALA A 52 21.99 1.57 18.22
N GLY A 53 20.65 1.61 18.19
CA GLY A 53 19.83 2.28 19.20
C GLY A 53 19.72 3.79 19.03
N GLN A 54 20.16 4.35 17.89
CA GLN A 54 20.11 5.79 17.63
C GLN A 54 18.73 6.18 17.11
N LEU A 55 18.17 7.24 17.69
CA LEU A 55 16.97 7.93 17.19
C LEU A 55 17.32 8.80 15.98
N GLY A 56 16.49 8.76 14.95
CA GLY A 56 16.64 9.60 13.76
C GLY A 56 15.36 9.67 12.93
N THR A 57 15.36 10.46 11.87
CA THR A 57 14.23 10.56 10.93
C THR A 57 14.57 9.83 9.62
N LEU A 58 13.55 9.40 8.88
CA LEU A 58 13.76 8.86 7.54
C LEU A 58 14.12 9.99 6.57
N THR A 59 15.27 9.89 5.93
CA THR A 59 15.64 10.76 4.80
C THR A 59 14.89 10.30 3.55
N SER A 60 13.65 10.77 3.32
CA SER A 60 13.00 10.54 2.03
C SER A 60 13.46 11.61 1.03
N SER A 61 14.56 11.34 0.32
CA SER A 61 14.98 12.14 -0.83
C SER A 61 15.40 11.24 -1.98
N ALA A 62 15.07 11.64 -3.21
CA ALA A 62 15.63 11.01 -4.41
C ALA A 62 17.17 11.04 -4.42
N ARG A 63 17.77 12.00 -3.71
CA ARG A 63 19.23 12.12 -3.54
C ARG A 63 19.89 10.93 -2.84
N PHE A 64 19.14 10.16 -2.06
CA PHE A 64 19.64 8.99 -1.32
C PHE A 64 19.06 7.67 -1.86
N LYS A 65 18.44 7.67 -3.05
CA LYS A 65 17.82 6.50 -3.67
C LYS A 65 18.42 6.29 -5.06
N GLU A 66 18.99 5.12 -5.28
CA GLU A 66 19.51 4.72 -6.59
C GLU A 66 18.45 3.95 -7.40
N ALA A 67 18.62 3.90 -8.72
CA ALA A 67 17.81 3.09 -9.63
C ALA A 67 16.28 3.26 -9.48
N ILE A 68 15.81 4.49 -9.25
CA ILE A 68 14.39 4.82 -9.19
C ILE A 68 13.75 4.50 -10.56
N LYS A 69 13.04 3.38 -10.62
CA LYS A 69 12.31 2.92 -11.82
C LYS A 69 10.90 2.49 -11.42
N PRO A 70 9.93 2.57 -12.33
CA PRO A 70 8.63 1.96 -12.13
C PRO A 70 8.77 0.47 -11.75
N MET A 71 8.08 0.02 -10.71
CA MET A 71 8.22 -1.36 -10.19
C MET A 71 7.67 -2.45 -11.12
N ASN A 72 6.88 -2.08 -12.15
CA ASN A 72 6.32 -2.96 -13.18
C ASN A 72 5.84 -4.32 -12.58
N LYS A 73 6.28 -5.46 -13.11
CA LYS A 73 5.84 -6.79 -12.65
C LYS A 73 6.23 -7.14 -11.21
N SER A 74 7.21 -6.46 -10.61
CA SER A 74 7.62 -6.76 -9.22
C SER A 74 6.54 -6.39 -8.21
N SER A 75 5.62 -5.48 -8.54
CA SER A 75 4.47 -5.15 -7.70
C SER A 75 3.31 -6.15 -7.81
N GLU A 76 3.37 -7.15 -8.70
CA GLU A 76 2.31 -8.17 -8.82
C GLU A 76 2.31 -9.15 -7.64
N ALA A 77 3.41 -9.27 -6.88
CA ALA A 77 3.45 -10.04 -5.64
C ALA A 77 2.42 -9.56 -4.59
N ILE A 78 2.00 -8.30 -4.68
CA ILE A 78 0.94 -7.72 -3.85
C ILE A 78 -0.41 -8.41 -4.09
N LEU A 79 -0.65 -8.97 -5.29
CA LEU A 79 -1.89 -9.66 -5.64
C LEU A 79 -2.08 -10.97 -4.88
N ALA A 80 -0.98 -11.60 -4.43
CA ALA A 80 -1.01 -12.83 -3.64
C ALA A 80 -1.29 -12.59 -2.15
N LEU A 81 -1.24 -11.33 -1.69
CA LEU A 81 -1.48 -11.00 -0.29
C LEU A 81 -2.95 -11.18 0.06
N LYS A 82 -3.20 -11.81 1.21
CA LYS A 82 -4.55 -11.94 1.78
C LYS A 82 -4.77 -10.81 2.78
N PRO A 83 -5.64 -9.82 2.49
CA PRO A 83 -5.95 -8.78 3.45
C PRO A 83 -6.54 -9.43 4.72
N VAL A 84 -5.93 -9.14 5.86
CA VAL A 84 -6.42 -9.61 7.16
C VAL A 84 -7.01 -8.44 7.93
N THR A 85 -8.21 -8.64 8.46
CA THR A 85 -8.80 -7.74 9.44
C THR A 85 -8.40 -8.25 10.82
N PHE A 86 -7.74 -7.43 11.62
CA PHE A 86 -7.47 -7.74 13.01
C PHE A 86 -8.27 -6.80 13.91
N ARG A 87 -8.81 -7.35 15.00
CA ARG A 87 -9.35 -6.55 16.10
C ARG A 87 -8.30 -6.58 17.20
N TYR A 88 -7.95 -5.41 17.74
CA TYR A 88 -7.26 -5.39 19.02
C TYR A 88 -8.15 -6.12 20.04
N LYS A 89 -7.56 -7.01 20.85
CA LYS A 89 -8.30 -7.70 21.93
C LYS A 89 -9.06 -6.64 22.74
N GLN A 90 -10.33 -6.88 23.04
CA GLN A 90 -11.20 -5.92 23.73
C GLN A 90 -10.76 -5.64 25.18
N GLU A 91 -9.74 -6.36 25.65
CA GLU A 91 -9.03 -6.22 26.92
C GLU A 91 -7.65 -5.55 26.73
N VAL A 92 -7.51 -4.61 25.80
CA VAL A 92 -6.34 -3.75 25.79
C VAL A 92 -6.46 -2.83 27.01
N SER A 93 -5.58 -3.02 28.00
CA SER A 93 -5.48 -2.16 29.19
C SER A 93 -5.63 -0.69 28.79
N PRO A 94 -6.40 0.13 29.54
CA PRO A 94 -6.49 1.57 29.31
C PRO A 94 -5.12 2.26 29.13
N ASP A 95 -4.07 1.70 29.72
CA ASP A 95 -2.67 2.18 29.63
C ASP A 95 -2.02 2.00 28.24
N LEU A 96 -2.65 1.23 27.34
CA LEU A 96 -2.15 0.95 25.99
C LEU A 96 -2.91 1.72 24.89
N VAL A 97 -3.85 2.59 25.28
CA VAL A 97 -4.66 3.40 24.36
C VAL A 97 -4.43 4.88 24.66
N ALA A 98 -3.71 5.58 23.78
CA ALA A 98 -3.63 7.03 23.83
C ALA A 98 -5.00 7.62 23.45
N ARG A 99 -5.62 8.32 24.41
CA ARG A 99 -6.87 9.06 24.24
C ARG A 99 -6.56 10.56 24.29
N ASP A 100 -7.34 11.36 23.59
CA ASP A 100 -7.31 12.81 23.78
C ASP A 100 -8.01 13.27 25.06
N GLU A 101 -7.95 14.58 25.30
CA GLU A 101 -8.64 15.28 26.38
C GLU A 101 -10.17 15.04 26.40
N LYS A 102 -10.75 14.50 25.33
CA LYS A 102 -12.18 14.19 25.20
C LYS A 102 -12.47 12.68 25.27
N GLY A 103 -11.48 11.85 25.57
CA GLY A 103 -11.63 10.40 25.75
C GLY A 103 -11.80 9.61 24.44
N GLN A 104 -11.58 10.25 23.29
CA GLN A 104 -11.68 9.62 21.96
C GLN A 104 -10.34 8.99 21.55
N VAL A 105 -10.40 7.86 20.83
CA VAL A 105 -9.23 7.08 20.40
C VAL A 105 -8.44 7.88 19.36
N TYR A 106 -7.16 8.15 19.63
CA TYR A 106 -6.43 9.25 19.00
C TYR A 106 -5.47 8.87 17.86
N THR A 107 -5.52 7.63 17.34
CA THR A 107 -4.57 7.21 16.29
C THR A 107 -5.27 6.44 15.19
N VAL A 108 -5.37 7.03 13.99
CA VAL A 108 -5.52 6.25 12.76
C VAL A 108 -4.13 5.65 12.48
N ARG A 109 -3.94 4.37 12.79
CA ARG A 109 -2.69 3.69 12.47
C ARG A 109 -2.62 3.52 10.95
N TYR A 110 -1.65 4.19 10.32
CA TYR A 110 -1.36 4.08 8.88
C TYR A 110 -1.30 2.63 8.38
N GLU A 111 -0.96 1.66 9.24
CA GLU A 111 -0.99 0.24 8.90
C GLU A 111 -2.38 -0.29 8.52
N ALA A 112 -3.46 0.18 9.17
CA ALA A 112 -4.82 -0.21 8.81
C ALA A 112 -5.25 0.43 7.49
N VAL A 113 -4.83 1.68 7.23
CA VAL A 113 -5.08 2.38 5.96
C VAL A 113 -4.37 1.66 4.81
N ASN A 114 -3.13 1.22 4.99
CA ASN A 114 -2.40 0.47 3.98
C ASN A 114 -3.08 -0.87 3.64
N ALA A 115 -3.58 -1.60 4.65
CA ALA A 115 -4.32 -2.84 4.42
C ALA A 115 -5.67 -2.61 3.71
N MET A 116 -6.38 -1.53 4.06
CA MET A 116 -7.61 -1.13 3.37
C MET A 116 -7.34 -0.71 1.92
N LEU A 117 -6.29 0.08 1.67
CA LEU A 117 -5.87 0.46 0.31
C LEU A 117 -5.50 -0.74 -0.54
N LEU A 118 -4.75 -1.71 0.02
CA LEU A 118 -4.45 -2.97 -0.65
C LEU A 118 -5.73 -3.75 -0.96
N ASN A 119 -6.65 -3.87 -0.01
CA ASN A 119 -7.92 -4.57 -0.23
C ASN A 119 -8.76 -3.95 -1.35
N GLU A 120 -8.88 -2.61 -1.38
CA GLU A 120 -9.59 -1.92 -2.45
C GLU A 120 -8.88 -2.08 -3.80
N PHE A 121 -7.55 -2.01 -3.83
CA PHE A 121 -6.76 -2.29 -5.04
C PHE A 121 -7.02 -3.71 -5.58
N LEU A 122 -7.03 -4.73 -4.71
CA LEU A 122 -7.32 -6.12 -5.10
C LEU A 122 -8.76 -6.33 -5.57
N LYS A 123 -9.73 -5.57 -5.04
CA LYS A 123 -11.11 -5.60 -5.53
C LYS A 123 -11.21 -5.00 -6.92
N GLU A 124 -10.60 -3.84 -7.14
CA GLU A 124 -10.61 -3.20 -8.46
C GLU A 124 -9.89 -4.05 -9.50
N HIS A 125 -8.75 -4.67 -9.17
CA HIS A 125 -8.04 -5.55 -10.09
C HIS A 125 -8.91 -6.73 -10.56
N ARG A 126 -9.61 -7.41 -9.64
CA ARG A 126 -10.54 -8.51 -10.01
C ARG A 126 -11.71 -8.05 -10.89
N LYS A 127 -12.23 -6.84 -10.66
CA LYS A 127 -13.26 -6.26 -11.55
C LYS A 127 -12.70 -6.03 -12.95
N VAL A 128 -11.48 -5.51 -13.06
CA VAL A 128 -10.80 -5.31 -14.35
C VAL A 128 -10.62 -6.64 -15.09
N GLU A 129 -10.12 -7.69 -14.43
CA GLU A 129 -10.00 -9.02 -15.06
C GLU A 129 -11.34 -9.56 -15.57
N THR A 130 -12.42 -9.35 -14.80
CA THR A 130 -13.77 -9.78 -15.20
C THR A 130 -14.28 -8.99 -16.42
N LEU A 131 -14.03 -7.68 -16.44
CA LEU A 131 -14.38 -6.83 -17.57
C LEU A 131 -13.60 -7.23 -18.82
N GLU A 132 -12.30 -7.49 -18.70
CA GLU A 132 -11.46 -7.96 -19.82
C GLU A 132 -12.00 -9.27 -20.42
N GLY A 133 -12.37 -10.24 -19.57
CA GLY A 133 -13.01 -11.48 -20.02
C GLY A 133 -14.34 -11.25 -20.74
N THR A 134 -15.15 -10.31 -20.24
CA THR A 134 -16.43 -9.93 -20.87
C THR A 134 -16.21 -9.27 -22.23
N VAL A 135 -15.24 -8.37 -22.35
CA VAL A 135 -14.87 -7.71 -23.61
C VAL A 135 -14.40 -8.74 -24.64
N GLN A 136 -13.57 -9.70 -24.24
CA GLN A 136 -13.15 -10.79 -25.14
C GLN A 136 -14.34 -11.63 -25.63
N GLN A 137 -15.30 -11.91 -24.75
CA GLN A 137 -16.50 -12.66 -25.11
C GLN A 137 -17.39 -11.86 -26.08
N GLN A 138 -17.59 -10.56 -25.82
CA GLN A 138 -18.32 -9.66 -26.71
C GLN A 138 -17.66 -9.58 -28.08
N GLN A 139 -16.32 -9.51 -28.13
CA GLN A 139 -15.58 -9.49 -29.40
C GLN A 139 -15.85 -10.75 -30.24
N LYS A 140 -15.84 -11.94 -29.63
CA LYS A 140 -16.19 -13.20 -30.32
C LYS A 140 -17.63 -13.22 -30.82
N GLN A 141 -18.56 -12.68 -30.04
CA GLN A 141 -19.97 -12.58 -30.46
C GLN A 141 -20.14 -11.63 -31.65
N ILE A 142 -19.43 -10.50 -31.66
CA ILE A 142 -19.41 -9.56 -32.79
C ILE A 142 -18.88 -10.24 -34.04
N GLU A 143 -17.79 -11.00 -33.95
CA GLU A 143 -17.23 -11.75 -35.08
C GLU A 143 -18.21 -12.81 -35.61
N ALA A 144 -18.87 -13.56 -34.73
CA ALA A 144 -19.88 -14.54 -35.10
C ALA A 144 -21.10 -13.88 -35.78
N LEU A 145 -21.57 -12.74 -35.27
CA LEU A 145 -22.66 -11.98 -35.86
C LEU A 145 -22.28 -11.42 -37.24
N ALA A 146 -21.06 -10.91 -37.39
CA ALA A 146 -20.54 -10.43 -38.67
C ALA A 146 -20.49 -11.55 -39.72
N ALA A 147 -20.03 -12.74 -39.35
CA ALA A 147 -20.03 -13.91 -40.23
C ALA A 147 -21.47 -14.36 -40.59
N GLY A 148 -22.41 -14.27 -39.63
CA GLY A 148 -23.82 -14.53 -39.88
C GLY A 148 -24.44 -13.57 -40.89
N LEU A 149 -24.17 -12.27 -40.75
CA LEU A 149 -24.61 -11.24 -41.69
C LEU A 149 -24.09 -11.50 -43.10
N GLN A 150 -22.80 -11.85 -43.25
CA GLN A 150 -22.24 -12.23 -44.56
C GLN A 150 -22.99 -13.40 -45.22
N LYS A 151 -23.35 -14.43 -44.43
CA LYS A 151 -24.12 -15.57 -44.95
C LYS A 151 -25.54 -15.19 -45.36
N VAL A 152 -26.20 -14.31 -44.61
CA VAL A 152 -27.54 -13.80 -44.95
C VAL A 152 -27.47 -12.99 -46.24
N THR A 153 -26.49 -12.09 -46.38
CA THR A 153 -26.26 -11.34 -47.61
C THR A 153 -26.08 -12.26 -48.81
N ALA A 154 -25.22 -13.27 -48.71
CA ALA A 154 -24.99 -14.24 -49.79
C ALA A 154 -26.26 -15.00 -50.18
N ARG A 155 -27.11 -15.39 -49.21
CA ARG A 155 -28.40 -16.05 -49.50
C ARG A 155 -29.38 -15.12 -50.21
N VAL A 156 -29.45 -13.85 -49.81
CA VAL A 156 -30.34 -12.86 -50.44
C VAL A 156 -29.91 -12.61 -51.89
N GLU A 157 -28.61 -12.47 -52.14
CA GLU A 157 -28.05 -12.33 -53.50
C GLU A 157 -28.41 -13.55 -54.37
N LEU A 158 -28.21 -14.76 -53.87
CA LEU A 158 -28.60 -16.00 -54.56
C LEU A 158 -30.10 -16.07 -54.86
N SER A 159 -30.97 -15.70 -53.90
CA SER A 159 -32.43 -15.70 -54.13
C SER A 159 -32.86 -14.66 -55.17
N ASN A 160 -32.21 -13.50 -55.20
CA ASN A 160 -32.49 -12.47 -56.21
C ASN A 160 -32.06 -12.93 -57.61
N GLU A 161 -30.92 -13.61 -57.71
CA GLU A 161 -30.42 -14.14 -58.99
C GLU A 161 -31.34 -15.26 -59.53
N VAL A 162 -31.78 -16.19 -58.67
CA VAL A 162 -32.73 -17.24 -59.05
C VAL A 162 -34.05 -16.67 -59.54
N ARG A 163 -34.56 -15.61 -58.89
CA ARG A 163 -35.79 -14.91 -59.34
C ARG A 163 -35.63 -14.26 -60.69
N ARG A 164 -34.45 -13.73 -60.99
CA ARG A 164 -34.17 -13.05 -62.26
C ARG A 164 -34.15 -14.06 -63.42
N VAL A 165 -33.45 -15.18 -63.25
CA VAL A 165 -33.39 -16.26 -64.25
C VAL A 165 -34.77 -16.87 -64.51
N ALA A 166 -35.63 -16.97 -63.49
CA ALA A 166 -36.99 -17.48 -63.63
C ALA A 166 -37.96 -16.53 -64.39
N ASN A 167 -37.65 -15.24 -64.48
CA ASN A 167 -38.45 -14.26 -65.23
C ASN A 167 -37.98 -14.08 -66.68
N ASP A 168 -36.82 -14.62 -67.05
CA ASP A 168 -36.23 -14.54 -68.40
C ASP A 168 -36.54 -15.80 -69.26
N GLN A 169 -37.44 -16.69 -68.81
CA GLN A 169 -37.99 -17.84 -69.56
C GLN A 169 -39.48 -17.66 -69.85
#